data_AF-A0A9E5B131-F1
#
_entry.id   AF-A0A9E5B131-F1
#
_cell.length_a   1.000
_cell.length_b   1.000
_cell.length_c   1.000
_cell.angle_alpha   90.00
_cell.angle_beta   90.00
_cell.angle_gamma   90.00
#
_symmetry.space_group_name_H-M   'P 1'
#
loop_
_entity.id
_entity.type
_entity.pdbx_description
1 polymer ?
#
loop_
_entity_poly.entity_id
_entity_poly.type
_entity_poly.pdbx_seq_one_letter_code
_entity_poly.pdbx_strand_id
1 'polypeptide(L)'
;MNLRLLTIAFSALLTLSSAADLPVAAPRSAAPETILFVGNSFMFGSRSAARYYRAQTVTDLNGEAQGGVPALFKVFANQAGLDFAVSLETVGGSGLDLHLEKKADLIGRPWDRVVMLGQSMLDNTKPGDATKLVKAAKEISELFSSKNPRVDIRLVATWSRADQTYPEKGAWHGKSIETMALDVRRGCDLAAAGAPLIRAVLPVGEAWNRAFKTGVADPNPYDGIAFGQVDLWTNDHYHASTYGYYLEALVIFGDLTGLDPRSLGKTERAAADLGISATQAVALQQVAFDELTATRGRPALRQFTPVKLPR
;
A
#
# COMPACT_ATOMS: atom_id res chain seq x y z
N MET A 1 -21.76 32.12 -94.08
CA MET A 1 -21.22 30.90 -93.44
C MET A 1 -19.78 31.22 -93.05
N ASN A 2 -19.59 31.80 -91.86
CA ASN A 2 -19.41 31.14 -90.56
C ASN A 2 -18.11 30.33 -90.51
N LEU A 3 -17.23 30.42 -89.52
CA LEU A 3 -16.87 31.39 -88.48
C LEU A 3 -15.56 30.80 -87.94
N ARG A 4 -14.51 31.60 -87.78
CA ARG A 4 -13.23 31.16 -87.19
C ARG A 4 -13.46 30.71 -85.74
N LEU A 5 -12.93 29.54 -85.34
CA LEU A 5 -12.86 29.14 -83.93
C LEU A 5 -11.43 29.24 -83.40
N LEU A 6 -11.35 29.96 -82.28
CA LEU A 6 -10.23 30.24 -81.40
C LEU A 6 -9.99 29.04 -80.45
N THR A 7 -8.72 28.90 -80.02
CA THR A 7 -8.14 28.48 -78.70
C THR A 7 -8.91 27.47 -77.81
N ILE A 8 -8.27 26.58 -77.03
CA ILE A 8 -7.55 26.87 -75.78
C ILE A 8 -6.75 25.60 -75.41
N ALA A 9 -5.46 25.74 -75.12
CA ALA A 9 -4.66 24.72 -74.46
C ALA A 9 -4.83 24.83 -72.93
N PHE A 10 -5.25 23.75 -72.28
CA PHE A 10 -5.36 23.68 -70.81
C PHE A 10 -4.00 23.24 -70.24
N SER A 11 -3.27 24.17 -69.64
CA SER A 11 -2.12 23.85 -68.78
C SER A 11 -2.61 23.60 -67.36
N ALA A 12 -2.59 22.34 -66.91
CA ALA A 12 -2.86 22.00 -65.52
C ALA A 12 -1.61 22.27 -64.67
N LEU A 13 -1.65 23.30 -63.82
CA LEU A 13 -0.68 23.49 -62.74
C LEU A 13 -0.96 22.46 -61.63
N LEU A 14 -0.05 21.51 -61.41
CA LEU A 14 0.00 20.76 -60.16
C LEU A 14 0.67 21.63 -59.10
N THR A 15 -0.11 22.11 -58.13
CA THR A 15 0.41 22.69 -56.89
C THR A 15 0.77 21.55 -55.93
N LEU A 16 2.06 21.32 -55.71
CA LEU A 16 2.56 20.51 -54.61
C LEU A 16 2.38 21.30 -53.30
N SER A 17 1.32 21.01 -52.56
CA SER A 17 1.21 21.46 -51.17
C SER A 17 2.13 20.61 -50.31
N SER A 18 3.26 21.18 -49.89
CA SER A 18 4.11 20.61 -48.84
C SER A 18 3.31 20.59 -47.54
N ALA A 19 2.87 19.40 -47.09
CA ALA A 19 2.36 19.22 -45.74
C ALA A 19 3.52 19.48 -44.78
N ALA A 20 3.47 20.57 -44.03
CA ALA A 20 4.38 20.80 -42.93
C ALA A 20 4.11 19.72 -41.87
N ASP A 21 5.11 18.85 -41.64
CA ASP A 21 5.13 17.95 -40.49
C ASP A 21 5.07 18.80 -39.22
N LEU A 22 3.89 18.88 -38.61
CA LEU A 22 3.75 19.39 -37.27
C LEU A 22 4.50 18.42 -36.34
N PRO A 23 5.40 18.90 -35.48
CA PRO A 23 6.05 18.02 -34.52
C PRO A 23 4.96 17.40 -33.64
N VAL A 24 4.83 16.09 -33.71
CA VAL A 24 4.07 15.31 -32.72
C VAL A 24 4.70 15.63 -31.38
N ALA A 25 4.01 16.41 -30.56
CA ALA A 25 4.43 16.65 -29.20
C ALA A 25 4.62 15.28 -28.53
N ALA A 26 5.85 14.99 -28.10
CA ALA A 26 6.11 13.82 -27.26
C ALA A 26 5.09 13.84 -26.11
N PRO A 27 4.46 12.71 -25.76
CA PRO A 27 3.57 12.67 -24.61
C PRO A 27 4.34 13.23 -23.42
N ARG A 28 3.87 14.36 -22.88
CA ARG A 28 4.37 14.91 -21.64
C ARG A 28 4.18 13.79 -20.63
N SER A 29 5.27 13.16 -20.18
CA SER A 29 5.23 12.21 -19.06
C SER A 29 4.43 12.90 -17.98
N ALA A 30 3.24 12.40 -17.68
CA ALA A 30 2.49 12.88 -16.53
C ALA A 30 3.42 12.75 -15.32
N ALA A 31 3.47 13.76 -14.46
CA ALA A 31 4.25 13.64 -13.23
C ALA A 31 3.76 12.39 -12.47
N PRO A 32 4.66 11.62 -11.85
CA PRO A 32 4.28 10.42 -11.11
C PRO A 32 3.26 10.77 -10.02
N GLU A 33 2.31 9.86 -9.80
CA GLU A 33 1.31 10.03 -8.73
C GLU A 33 2.02 9.99 -7.36
N THR A 34 1.74 10.96 -6.49
CA THR A 34 2.42 11.09 -5.21
C THR A 34 1.70 10.30 -4.12
N ILE A 35 2.46 9.50 -3.36
CA ILE A 35 1.91 8.72 -2.25
C ILE A 35 2.78 8.86 -1.01
N LEU A 36 2.15 9.17 0.12
CA LEU A 36 2.80 9.20 1.43
C LEU A 36 2.31 8.05 2.31
N PHE A 37 3.26 7.36 2.93
CA PHE A 37 3.01 6.39 3.99
C PHE A 37 3.34 7.01 5.34
N VAL A 38 2.35 7.08 6.24
CA VAL A 38 2.52 7.60 7.61
C VAL A 38 2.33 6.49 8.63
N GLY A 39 3.24 6.37 9.58
CA GLY A 39 3.05 5.37 10.64
C GLY A 39 4.30 5.16 11.48
N ASN A 40 4.53 3.93 11.87
CA ASN A 40 5.57 3.60 12.85
C ASN A 40 6.42 2.41 12.39
N SER A 41 6.96 1.66 13.34
CA SER A 41 7.75 0.46 13.08
C SER A 41 7.02 -0.62 12.29
N PHE A 42 5.69 -0.57 12.24
CA PHE A 42 4.86 -1.44 11.41
C PHE A 42 4.84 -0.99 9.95
N MET A 43 5.16 0.27 9.64
CA MET A 43 5.24 0.74 8.26
C MET A 43 6.66 0.59 7.72
N PHE A 44 7.66 0.96 8.52
CA PHE A 44 9.05 0.92 8.07
C PHE A 44 9.71 -0.45 8.15
N GLY A 45 9.02 -1.51 8.58
CA GLY A 45 9.56 -2.85 8.49
C GLY A 45 10.49 -3.28 9.64
N SER A 46 10.34 -2.73 10.85
CA SER A 46 11.26 -2.98 11.97
C SER A 46 11.52 -4.46 12.23
N ARG A 47 12.77 -4.79 12.59
CA ARG A 47 13.27 -6.16 12.86
C ARG A 47 13.17 -7.15 11.68
N SER A 48 12.80 -6.68 10.49
CA SER A 48 12.75 -7.48 9.26
C SER A 48 13.73 -6.98 8.22
N ALA A 49 14.15 -7.85 7.29
CA ALA A 49 14.91 -7.46 6.11
C ALA A 49 14.17 -6.42 5.24
N ALA A 50 12.84 -6.34 5.38
CA ALA A 50 12.01 -5.31 4.76
C ALA A 50 12.45 -3.88 5.15
N ARG A 51 13.06 -3.67 6.33
CA ARG A 51 13.34 -2.33 6.86
C ARG A 51 14.09 -1.43 5.89
N TYR A 52 15.18 -1.94 5.36
CA TYR A 52 16.09 -1.21 4.48
C TYR A 52 15.97 -1.66 3.02
N TYR A 53 15.00 -2.54 2.73
CA TYR A 53 14.79 -3.04 1.38
C TYR A 53 14.48 -1.89 0.43
N ARG A 54 15.35 -1.69 -0.56
CA ARG A 54 15.24 -0.66 -1.60
C ARG A 54 14.94 0.75 -1.07
N ALA A 55 15.47 1.12 0.10
CA ALA A 55 15.26 2.43 0.69
C ALA A 55 15.60 3.60 -0.27
N GLN A 56 16.61 3.43 -1.12
CA GLN A 56 17.00 4.40 -2.15
C GLN A 56 15.93 4.67 -3.23
N THR A 57 14.86 3.87 -3.29
CA THR A 57 13.78 4.03 -4.25
C THR A 57 12.59 4.82 -3.70
N VAL A 58 12.59 5.12 -2.40
CA VAL A 58 11.54 5.86 -1.72
C VAL A 58 12.12 7.10 -1.05
N THR A 59 11.30 8.14 -0.87
CA THR A 59 11.71 9.35 -0.17
C THR A 59 11.36 9.23 1.32
N ASP A 60 12.33 8.91 2.15
CA ASP A 60 12.18 8.98 3.61
C ASP A 60 12.24 10.44 4.07
N LEU A 61 11.11 10.98 4.52
CA LEU A 61 11.00 12.38 4.95
C LEU A 61 11.76 12.68 6.24
N ASN A 62 12.10 11.66 7.03
CA ASN A 62 12.91 11.78 8.23
C ASN A 62 14.41 11.58 7.96
N GLY A 63 14.80 11.12 6.77
CA GLY A 63 16.20 10.93 6.37
C GLY A 63 16.89 9.74 7.04
N GLU A 64 16.14 8.76 7.54
CA GLU A 64 16.66 7.57 8.21
C GLU A 64 16.99 6.42 7.25
N ALA A 65 16.87 6.67 5.94
CA ALA A 65 17.08 5.71 4.86
C ALA A 65 16.23 4.43 5.02
N GLN A 66 14.97 4.59 5.43
CA GLN A 66 14.02 3.48 5.56
C GLN A 66 13.32 3.19 4.23
N GLY A 67 13.05 1.91 3.95
CA GLY A 67 12.35 1.42 2.76
C GLY A 67 10.99 0.82 3.10
N GLY A 68 10.98 -0.25 3.88
CA GLY A 68 9.80 -0.86 4.49
C GLY A 68 8.70 -1.30 3.51
N VAL A 69 7.47 -1.28 4.01
CA VAL A 69 6.23 -1.49 3.23
C VAL A 69 6.11 -0.52 2.04
N PRO A 70 6.48 0.77 2.15
CA PRO A 70 6.48 1.69 1.01
C PRO A 70 7.33 1.22 -0.18
N ALA A 71 8.53 0.68 0.10
CA ALA A 71 9.40 0.16 -0.95
C ALA A 71 8.87 -1.15 -1.56
N LEU A 72 8.25 -2.02 -0.76
CA LEU A 72 7.53 -3.21 -1.27
C LEU A 72 6.40 -2.80 -2.21
N PHE A 73 5.54 -1.87 -1.79
CA PHE A 73 4.46 -1.32 -2.62
C PHE A 73 5.01 -0.75 -3.93
N LYS A 74 6.11 0.01 -3.90
CA LYS A 74 6.73 0.58 -5.10
C LYS A 74 7.16 -0.49 -6.09
N VAL A 75 7.72 -1.60 -5.61
CA VAL A 75 8.10 -2.73 -6.48
C VAL A 75 6.88 -3.33 -7.16
N PHE A 76 5.79 -3.56 -6.42
CA PHE A 76 4.54 -4.11 -6.99
C PHE A 76 3.93 -3.16 -8.02
N ALA A 77 3.86 -1.86 -7.69
CA ALA A 77 3.38 -0.82 -8.58
C ALA A 77 4.20 -0.75 -9.88
N ASN A 78 5.52 -0.75 -9.78
CA ASN A 78 6.40 -0.77 -10.95
C ASN A 78 6.19 -2.03 -11.80
N GLN A 79 6.03 -3.21 -11.17
CA GLN A 79 5.69 -4.44 -11.90
C GLN A 79 4.31 -4.36 -12.57
N ALA A 80 3.38 -3.59 -12.02
CA ALA A 80 2.09 -3.32 -12.64
C ALA A 80 2.14 -2.22 -13.72
N GLY A 81 3.32 -1.64 -14.00
CA GLY A 81 3.48 -0.52 -14.94
C GLY A 81 2.94 0.81 -14.41
N LEU A 82 2.77 0.94 -13.09
CA LEU A 82 2.35 2.17 -12.43
C LEU A 82 3.58 2.94 -11.93
N ASP A 83 3.54 4.26 -12.04
CA ASP A 83 4.63 5.15 -11.61
C ASP A 83 4.20 6.00 -10.41
N PHE A 84 4.68 5.62 -9.22
CA PHE A 84 4.43 6.34 -7.97
C PHE A 84 5.70 7.00 -7.42
N ALA A 85 5.57 8.27 -7.07
CA ALA A 85 6.51 8.99 -6.22
C ALA A 85 6.21 8.65 -4.76
N VAL A 86 6.78 7.53 -4.29
CA VAL A 86 6.57 6.98 -2.95
C VAL A 86 7.44 7.69 -1.91
N SER A 87 6.80 8.17 -0.85
CA SER A 87 7.44 8.77 0.33
C SER A 87 6.96 8.11 1.62
N LEU A 88 7.74 8.22 2.69
CA LEU A 88 7.33 7.79 4.02
C LEU A 88 7.71 8.80 5.10
N GLU A 89 6.89 8.89 6.13
CA GLU A 89 7.20 9.56 7.39
C GLU A 89 6.80 8.63 8.54
N THR A 90 7.80 8.14 9.26
CA THR A 90 7.57 7.11 10.26
C THR A 90 8.36 7.33 11.53
N VAL A 91 7.74 7.05 12.68
CA VAL A 91 8.35 7.20 14.01
C VAL A 91 8.09 5.92 14.82
N GLY A 92 9.13 5.30 15.39
CA GLY A 92 8.97 4.05 16.14
C GLY A 92 8.00 4.18 17.33
N GLY A 93 7.05 3.24 17.45
CA GLY A 93 6.12 3.15 18.58
C GLY A 93 5.03 4.24 18.65
N SER A 94 4.96 5.16 17.69
CA SER A 94 4.00 6.26 17.67
C SER A 94 2.60 5.85 17.23
N GLY A 95 1.61 6.66 17.60
CA GLY A 95 0.32 6.75 16.92
C GLY A 95 0.25 7.98 16.01
N LEU A 96 -0.87 8.16 15.29
CA LEU A 96 -1.10 9.29 14.39
C LEU A 96 -1.08 10.66 15.09
N ASP A 97 -1.39 10.69 16.39
CA ASP A 97 -1.34 11.88 17.24
C ASP A 97 0.05 12.51 17.28
N LEU A 98 1.12 11.69 17.39
CA LEU A 98 2.49 12.20 17.37
C LEU A 98 2.85 12.82 16.01
N HIS A 99 2.42 12.21 14.91
CA HIS A 99 2.69 12.73 13.56
C HIS A 99 2.01 14.08 13.35
N LEU A 100 0.79 14.25 13.84
CA LEU A 100 0.12 15.54 13.81
C LEU A 100 0.84 16.57 14.69
N GLU A 101 1.22 16.21 15.92
CA GLU A 101 1.85 17.15 16.85
C GLU A 101 3.26 17.57 16.40
N LYS A 102 4.06 16.63 15.88
CA LYS A 102 5.51 16.83 15.65
C LYS A 102 5.91 16.91 14.19
N LYS A 103 5.07 16.43 13.27
CA LYS A 103 5.41 16.22 11.86
C LYS A 103 4.45 16.89 10.88
N ALA A 104 3.44 17.63 11.37
CA ALA A 104 2.44 18.29 10.52
C ALA A 104 3.07 19.16 9.40
N ASP A 105 4.08 19.96 9.71
CA ASP A 105 4.76 20.80 8.70
C ASP A 105 5.52 19.96 7.67
N LEU A 106 6.03 18.80 8.07
CA LEU A 106 6.77 17.90 7.19
C LEU A 106 5.82 17.15 6.25
N ILE A 107 4.71 16.62 6.78
CA ILE A 107 3.77 15.77 6.04
C ILE A 107 2.67 16.56 5.33
N GLY A 108 2.34 17.78 5.78
CA GLY A 108 1.27 18.63 5.26
C GLY A 108 1.55 19.19 3.87
N ARG A 109 1.60 18.32 2.86
CA ARG A 109 1.88 18.59 1.44
C ARG A 109 0.74 18.07 0.56
N PRO A 110 0.61 18.51 -0.71
CA PRO A 110 -0.49 18.13 -1.59
C PRO A 110 -0.29 16.71 -2.17
N TRP A 111 -0.38 15.68 -1.33
CA TRP A 111 -0.28 14.28 -1.76
C TRP A 111 -1.52 13.87 -2.56
N ASP A 112 -1.35 13.01 -3.56
CA ASP A 112 -2.47 12.38 -4.27
C ASP A 112 -3.07 11.25 -3.43
N ARG A 113 -2.22 10.48 -2.74
CA ARG A 113 -2.62 9.39 -1.85
C ARG A 113 -1.89 9.40 -0.51
N VAL A 114 -2.59 8.97 0.52
CA VAL A 114 -2.01 8.73 1.84
C VAL A 114 -2.44 7.37 2.36
N VAL A 115 -1.47 6.58 2.81
CA VAL A 115 -1.70 5.37 3.59
C VAL A 115 -1.19 5.61 4.98
N MET A 116 -2.03 5.45 5.99
CA MET A 116 -1.65 5.69 7.37
C MET A 116 -2.00 4.52 8.27
N LEU A 117 -1.20 4.30 9.31
CA LEU A 117 -1.49 3.31 10.36
C LEU A 117 -1.30 3.91 11.75
N GLY A 118 -2.13 3.46 12.69
CA GLY A 118 -2.10 3.87 14.09
C GLY A 118 -1.13 3.05 14.94
N GLN A 119 -1.23 3.23 16.26
CA GLN A 119 -0.51 2.39 17.20
C GLN A 119 -1.11 0.97 17.19
N SER A 120 -0.26 -0.06 17.22
CA SER A 120 -0.61 -1.49 17.07
C SER A 120 -1.62 -2.09 18.07
N MET A 121 -1.85 -1.44 19.21
CA MET A 121 -2.82 -1.79 20.26
C MET A 121 -3.91 -0.73 20.38
N LEU A 122 -4.05 0.15 19.38
CA LEU A 122 -4.84 1.39 19.38
C LEU A 122 -4.31 2.47 20.33
N ASP A 123 -3.93 2.11 21.56
CA ASP A 123 -3.27 2.99 22.54
C ASP A 123 -2.26 2.18 23.39
N ASN A 124 -1.01 2.64 23.45
CA ASN A 124 0.06 2.02 24.24
C ASN A 124 -0.22 2.00 25.76
N THR A 125 -1.00 2.96 26.26
CA THR A 125 -1.30 3.16 27.69
C THR A 125 -2.66 2.60 28.09
N LYS A 126 -3.55 2.39 27.11
CA LYS A 126 -4.89 1.81 27.28
C LYS A 126 -5.20 0.87 26.12
N PRO A 127 -4.58 -0.32 26.06
CA PRO A 127 -4.75 -1.24 24.93
C PRO A 127 -6.23 -1.50 24.62
N GLY A 128 -6.59 -1.40 23.34
CA GLY A 128 -7.98 -1.57 22.86
C GLY A 128 -8.79 -0.27 22.80
N ASP A 129 -8.30 0.83 23.38
CA ASP A 129 -8.97 2.14 23.34
C ASP A 129 -8.64 2.88 22.02
N ALA A 130 -9.65 3.08 21.18
CA ALA A 130 -9.51 3.77 19.89
C ALA A 130 -9.58 5.29 19.98
N THR A 131 -9.80 5.89 21.16
CA THR A 131 -10.12 7.33 21.30
C THR A 131 -9.05 8.22 20.68
N LYS A 132 -7.76 7.94 20.93
CA LYS A 132 -6.64 8.70 20.34
C LYS A 132 -6.62 8.55 18.82
N LEU A 133 -6.80 7.33 18.32
CA LEU A 133 -6.83 7.05 16.89
C LEU A 133 -7.97 7.80 16.20
N VAL A 134 -9.20 7.75 16.73
CA VAL A 134 -10.37 8.44 16.16
C VAL A 134 -10.13 9.93 16.02
N LYS A 135 -9.62 10.57 17.08
CA LYS A 135 -9.31 12.01 17.06
C LYS A 135 -8.22 12.32 16.03
N ALA A 136 -7.07 11.65 16.12
CA ALA A 136 -5.92 11.95 15.28
C ALA A 136 -6.19 11.65 13.79
N ALA A 137 -6.90 10.57 13.48
CA ALA A 137 -7.25 10.20 12.11
C ALA A 137 -8.13 11.25 11.43
N LYS A 138 -9.05 11.89 12.18
CA LYS A 138 -9.84 13.02 11.67
C LYS A 138 -8.96 14.23 11.38
N GLU A 139 -8.21 14.69 12.37
CA GLU A 139 -7.40 15.93 12.26
C GLU A 139 -6.31 15.82 11.19
N ILE A 140 -5.62 14.68 11.10
CA ILE A 140 -4.59 14.47 10.08
C ILE A 140 -5.20 14.36 8.66
N SER A 141 -6.40 13.81 8.53
CA SER A 141 -7.09 13.75 7.24
C SER A 141 -7.51 15.14 6.75
N GLU A 142 -7.99 15.99 7.67
CA GLU A 142 -8.31 17.40 7.40
C GLU A 142 -7.06 18.18 6.99
N LEU A 143 -5.91 17.93 7.64
CA LEU A 143 -4.62 18.50 7.23
C LEU A 143 -4.29 18.13 5.77
N PHE A 144 -4.35 16.86 5.39
CA PHE A 144 -4.05 16.45 4.01
C PHE A 144 -5.04 17.04 2.99
N SER A 145 -6.34 17.01 3.31
CA SER A 145 -7.39 17.57 2.45
C SER A 145 -7.24 19.08 2.27
N SER A 146 -6.75 19.81 3.28
CA SER A 146 -6.44 21.24 3.17
C SER A 146 -5.34 21.54 2.13
N LYS A 147 -4.48 20.56 1.83
CA LYS A 147 -3.41 20.69 0.82
C LYS A 147 -3.83 20.15 -0.53
N ASN A 148 -4.59 19.06 -0.56
CA ASN A 148 -5.21 18.51 -1.75
C ASN A 148 -6.62 18.01 -1.43
N PRO A 149 -7.68 18.73 -1.82
CA PRO A 149 -9.07 18.32 -1.55
C PRO A 149 -9.48 16.99 -2.21
N ARG A 150 -8.66 16.46 -3.13
CA ARG A 150 -8.89 15.19 -3.83
C ARG A 150 -8.04 14.03 -3.30
N VAL A 151 -7.30 14.23 -2.19
CA VAL A 151 -6.45 13.17 -1.61
C VAL A 151 -7.24 11.90 -1.33
N ASP A 152 -6.72 10.74 -1.73
CA ASP A 152 -7.27 9.43 -1.36
C ASP A 152 -6.56 8.90 -0.11
N ILE A 153 -7.28 8.84 1.01
CA ILE A 153 -6.74 8.43 2.32
C ILE A 153 -7.21 7.03 2.69
N ARG A 154 -6.25 6.18 3.04
CA ARG A 154 -6.47 4.83 3.58
C ARG A 154 -5.94 4.73 4.99
N LEU A 155 -6.71 4.06 5.87
CA LEU A 155 -6.27 3.69 7.20
C LEU A 155 -6.02 2.19 7.27
N VAL A 156 -4.84 1.74 7.71
CA VAL A 156 -4.54 0.31 7.87
C VAL A 156 -5.03 -0.17 9.23
N ALA A 157 -5.88 -1.20 9.23
CA ALA A 157 -6.13 -2.02 10.40
C ALA A 157 -5.03 -3.08 10.49
N THR A 158 -4.08 -2.86 11.40
CA THR A 158 -2.88 -3.70 11.56
C THR A 158 -3.20 -5.09 12.09
N TRP A 159 -2.17 -5.93 12.21
CA TRP A 159 -2.27 -7.32 12.66
C TRP A 159 -2.27 -7.48 14.17
N SER A 160 -2.63 -8.69 14.59
CA SER A 160 -2.56 -9.12 15.98
C SER A 160 -1.13 -9.22 16.48
N ARG A 161 -0.90 -8.75 17.70
CA ARG A 161 0.34 -8.94 18.42
C ARG A 161 0.31 -10.25 19.19
N ALA A 162 1.13 -11.23 18.79
CA ALA A 162 1.25 -12.49 19.51
C ALA A 162 1.77 -12.27 20.94
N ASP A 163 2.68 -11.32 21.14
CA ASP A 163 3.19 -10.92 22.47
C ASP A 163 2.13 -10.31 23.40
N GLN A 164 0.99 -9.88 22.86
CA GLN A 164 -0.14 -9.36 23.64
C GLN A 164 -1.27 -10.38 23.81
N THR A 165 -1.23 -11.50 23.10
CA THR A 165 -2.30 -12.49 23.09
C THR A 165 -1.92 -13.76 23.85
N TYR A 166 -0.72 -14.27 23.64
CA TYR A 166 -0.31 -15.56 24.23
C TYR A 166 0.21 -15.42 25.68
N PRO A 167 1.15 -14.51 26.00
CA PRO A 167 1.66 -14.40 27.36
C PRO A 167 0.60 -13.94 28.38
N GLU A 168 0.67 -14.44 29.63
CA GLU A 168 -0.30 -14.12 30.70
C GLU A 168 -0.49 -12.63 30.98
N LYS A 169 0.55 -11.83 30.74
CA LYS A 169 0.54 -10.37 30.98
C LYS A 169 0.07 -9.56 29.77
N GLY A 170 -0.23 -10.21 28.65
CA GLY A 170 -0.67 -9.54 27.43
C GLY A 170 -2.07 -8.95 27.58
N ALA A 171 -2.32 -7.80 26.95
CA ALA A 171 -3.61 -7.12 27.06
C ALA A 171 -4.80 -7.87 26.43
N TRP A 172 -4.51 -8.84 25.55
CA TRP A 172 -5.48 -9.75 24.94
C TRP A 172 -5.33 -11.19 25.46
N HIS A 173 -4.65 -11.40 26.59
CA HIS A 173 -4.50 -12.73 27.16
C HIS A 173 -5.87 -13.40 27.39
N GLY A 174 -5.97 -14.68 27.01
CA GLY A 174 -7.21 -15.46 27.06
C GLY A 174 -8.18 -15.24 25.88
N LYS A 175 -7.89 -14.28 24.99
CA LYS A 175 -8.60 -14.15 23.70
C LYS A 175 -7.84 -14.88 22.58
N SER A 176 -8.52 -15.17 21.48
CA SER A 176 -7.85 -15.74 20.30
C SER A 176 -7.01 -14.69 19.57
N ILE A 177 -6.00 -15.13 18.81
CA ILE A 177 -5.19 -14.24 17.98
C ILE A 177 -6.05 -13.48 16.96
N GLU A 178 -7.10 -14.12 16.42
CA GLU A 178 -8.02 -13.48 15.47
C GLU A 178 -8.84 -12.37 16.12
N THR A 179 -9.21 -12.54 17.38
CA THR A 179 -10.00 -11.55 18.13
C THR A 179 -9.24 -10.24 18.24
N MET A 180 -7.93 -10.25 18.48
CA MET A 180 -7.14 -9.02 18.56
C MET A 180 -7.18 -8.23 17.23
N ALA A 181 -6.97 -8.89 16.09
CA ALA A 181 -7.06 -8.24 14.77
C ALA A 181 -8.45 -7.63 14.53
N LEU A 182 -9.51 -8.33 14.93
CA LEU A 182 -10.87 -7.81 14.84
C LEU A 182 -11.13 -6.63 15.80
N ASP A 183 -10.52 -6.62 16.98
CA ASP A 183 -10.61 -5.51 17.93
C ASP A 183 -9.93 -4.25 17.34
N VAL A 184 -8.73 -4.41 16.77
CA VAL A 184 -8.02 -3.34 16.07
C VAL A 184 -8.83 -2.85 14.87
N ARG A 185 -9.37 -3.76 14.05
CA ARG A 185 -10.22 -3.44 12.90
C ARG A 185 -11.41 -2.56 13.30
N ARG A 186 -12.12 -2.92 14.37
CA ARG A 186 -13.25 -2.11 14.87
C ARG A 186 -12.82 -0.71 15.32
N GLY A 187 -11.64 -0.58 15.93
CA GLY A 187 -11.07 0.72 16.27
C GLY A 187 -10.81 1.59 15.03
N CYS A 188 -10.25 1.01 13.97
CA CYS A 188 -10.04 1.69 12.70
C CYS A 188 -11.35 2.04 11.99
N ASP A 189 -12.35 1.15 11.99
CA ASP A 189 -13.67 1.43 11.41
C ASP A 189 -14.37 2.58 12.15
N LEU A 190 -14.25 2.65 13.49
CA LEU A 190 -14.75 3.78 14.27
C LEU A 190 -14.06 5.10 13.88
N ALA A 191 -12.74 5.07 13.67
CA ALA A 191 -11.98 6.24 13.22
C ALA A 191 -12.41 6.69 11.82
N ALA A 192 -12.57 5.76 10.88
CA ALA A 192 -13.04 6.06 9.53
C ALA A 192 -14.48 6.60 9.51
N ALA A 193 -15.37 6.06 10.35
CA ALA A 193 -16.74 6.57 10.48
C ALA A 193 -16.78 8.03 10.99
N GLY A 194 -15.82 8.44 11.82
CA GLY A 194 -15.67 9.81 12.31
C GLY A 194 -14.93 10.77 11.37
N ALA A 195 -14.36 10.27 10.26
CA ALA A 195 -13.54 11.03 9.33
C ALA A 195 -13.88 10.68 7.87
N PRO A 196 -14.90 11.34 7.27
CA PRO A 196 -15.40 11.00 5.92
C PRO A 196 -14.36 11.08 4.79
N LEU A 197 -13.23 11.74 5.03
CA LEU A 197 -12.09 11.81 4.11
C LEU A 197 -11.31 10.49 4.02
N ILE A 198 -11.43 9.61 5.02
CA ILE A 198 -10.85 8.26 4.98
C ILE A 198 -11.76 7.39 4.12
N ARG A 199 -11.27 7.05 2.94
CA ARG A 199 -12.08 6.39 1.91
C ARG A 199 -12.20 4.88 2.15
N ALA A 200 -11.24 4.25 2.84
CA ALA A 200 -11.35 2.85 3.28
C ALA A 200 -10.41 2.51 4.44
N VAL A 201 -10.79 1.47 5.19
CA VAL A 201 -9.93 0.77 6.14
C VAL A 201 -9.38 -0.49 5.47
N LEU A 202 -8.05 -0.64 5.46
CA LEU A 202 -7.36 -1.77 4.83
C LEU A 202 -7.30 -2.98 5.78
N PRO A 203 -7.78 -4.17 5.36
CA PRO A 203 -8.00 -5.33 6.22
C PRO A 203 -6.73 -6.17 6.46
N VAL A 204 -5.62 -5.55 6.88
CA VAL A 204 -4.34 -6.28 7.02
C VAL A 204 -4.41 -7.32 8.13
N GLY A 205 -4.95 -6.99 9.30
CA GLY A 205 -5.14 -7.98 10.38
C GLY A 205 -6.09 -9.13 10.00
N GLU A 206 -7.13 -8.85 9.21
CA GLU A 206 -8.03 -9.90 8.70
C GLU A 206 -7.33 -10.78 7.66
N ALA A 207 -6.44 -10.21 6.83
CA ALA A 207 -5.60 -10.99 5.92
C ALA A 207 -4.66 -11.95 6.68
N TRP A 208 -4.14 -11.54 7.84
CA TRP A 208 -3.37 -12.43 8.73
C TRP A 208 -4.24 -13.54 9.28
N ASN A 209 -5.44 -13.22 9.79
CA ASN A 209 -6.41 -14.24 10.24
C ASN A 209 -6.73 -15.24 9.13
N ARG A 210 -6.86 -14.77 7.89
CA ARG A 210 -7.05 -15.62 6.72
C ARG A 210 -5.84 -16.51 6.45
N ALA A 211 -4.62 -15.98 6.54
CA ALA A 211 -3.40 -16.77 6.37
C ALA A 211 -3.34 -17.93 7.37
N PHE A 212 -3.72 -17.70 8.63
CA PHE A 212 -3.83 -18.74 9.65
C PHE A 212 -4.91 -19.77 9.29
N LYS A 213 -6.12 -19.30 9.00
CA LYS A 213 -7.27 -20.15 8.68
C LYS A 213 -7.06 -21.03 7.44
N THR A 214 -6.32 -20.53 6.46
CA THR A 214 -6.03 -21.25 5.21
C THR A 214 -4.76 -22.09 5.29
N GLY A 215 -4.08 -22.09 6.44
CA GLY A 215 -2.88 -22.86 6.68
C GLY A 215 -1.63 -22.36 5.96
N VAL A 216 -1.63 -21.12 5.45
CA VAL A 216 -0.45 -20.48 4.85
C VAL A 216 0.54 -20.05 5.94
N ALA A 217 0.01 -19.59 7.07
CA ALA A 217 0.80 -19.14 8.22
C ALA A 217 0.44 -19.91 9.48
N ASP A 218 1.44 -20.06 10.36
CA ASP A 218 1.24 -20.60 11.69
C ASP A 218 0.65 -19.52 12.62
N PRO A 219 -0.42 -19.81 13.37
CA PRO A 219 -1.07 -18.82 14.23
C PRO A 219 -0.32 -18.51 15.52
N ASN A 220 0.57 -19.39 15.99
CA ASN A 220 1.16 -19.31 17.32
C ASN A 220 2.69 -19.43 17.30
N PRO A 221 3.44 -18.32 17.33
CA PRO A 221 4.89 -18.40 17.23
C PRO A 221 5.58 -18.91 18.52
N TYR A 222 4.82 -19.22 19.58
CA TYR A 222 5.35 -19.72 20.85
C TYR A 222 5.41 -21.26 20.96
N ASP A 223 4.80 -22.02 20.04
CA ASP A 223 4.81 -23.49 20.07
C ASP A 223 5.61 -24.13 18.92
N GLY A 224 6.32 -23.31 18.16
CA GLY A 224 7.07 -23.71 16.97
C GLY A 224 6.39 -23.17 15.71
N ILE A 225 6.84 -23.62 14.54
CA ILE A 225 6.20 -23.31 13.25
C ILE A 225 5.88 -24.64 12.58
N ALA A 226 4.60 -24.87 12.27
CA ALA A 226 4.18 -26.09 11.62
C ALA A 226 4.77 -26.23 10.21
N PHE A 227 5.02 -27.48 9.79
CA PHE A 227 5.63 -27.78 8.50
C PHE A 227 4.83 -27.17 7.33
N GLY A 228 5.53 -26.47 6.44
CA GLY A 228 4.95 -25.85 5.25
C GLY A 228 4.29 -24.48 5.49
N GLN A 229 4.23 -24.02 6.74
CA GLN A 229 3.68 -22.71 7.09
C GLN A 229 4.80 -21.66 7.24
N VAL A 230 4.45 -20.39 7.10
CA VAL A 230 5.34 -19.27 7.41
C VAL A 230 5.04 -18.68 8.79
N ASP A 231 6.06 -18.14 9.44
CA ASP A 231 5.87 -17.24 10.58
C ASP A 231 5.63 -15.81 10.06
N LEU A 232 4.49 -15.22 10.43
CA LEU A 232 4.19 -13.83 10.06
C LEU A 232 4.82 -12.82 11.01
N TRP A 233 5.36 -13.22 12.16
CA TRP A 233 6.06 -12.36 13.10
C TRP A 233 7.57 -12.50 13.03
N THR A 234 8.29 -11.48 13.50
CA THR A 234 9.73 -11.60 13.78
C THR A 234 9.96 -12.28 15.13
N ASN A 235 11.24 -12.37 15.52
CA ASN A 235 11.70 -12.93 16.78
C ASN A 235 11.12 -12.30 18.06
N ASP A 236 10.44 -11.17 17.97
CA ASP A 236 9.81 -10.51 19.11
C ASP A 236 8.30 -10.76 19.23
N HIS A 237 7.73 -11.56 18.31
CA HIS A 237 6.31 -11.92 18.28
C HIS A 237 5.37 -10.69 18.26
N TYR A 238 5.89 -9.58 17.76
CA TYR A 238 5.26 -8.27 17.74
C TYR A 238 5.33 -7.66 16.34
N HIS A 239 6.54 -7.44 15.83
CA HIS A 239 6.74 -6.93 14.47
C HIS A 239 6.53 -8.03 13.44
N ALA A 240 6.20 -7.64 12.21
CA ALA A 240 6.00 -8.60 11.13
C ALA A 240 7.33 -9.13 10.58
N SER A 241 7.35 -10.40 10.21
CA SER A 241 8.42 -10.97 9.41
C SER A 241 8.45 -10.37 8.00
N THR A 242 9.41 -10.80 7.19
CA THR A 242 9.39 -10.51 5.75
C THR A 242 8.09 -10.98 5.10
N TYR A 243 7.52 -12.12 5.52
CA TYR A 243 6.24 -12.62 5.01
C TYR A 243 5.05 -11.74 5.44
N GLY A 244 5.04 -11.29 6.71
CA GLY A 244 3.98 -10.42 7.22
C GLY A 244 3.98 -9.04 6.56
N TYR A 245 5.14 -8.40 6.41
CA TYR A 245 5.25 -7.12 5.70
C TYR A 245 4.96 -7.25 4.20
N TYR A 246 5.30 -8.38 3.59
CA TYR A 246 4.90 -8.69 2.21
C TYR A 246 3.38 -8.74 2.07
N LEU A 247 2.70 -9.46 2.97
CA LEU A 247 1.24 -9.56 2.98
C LEU A 247 0.56 -8.19 3.18
N GLU A 248 1.06 -7.38 4.11
CA GLU A 248 0.60 -6.00 4.31
C GLU A 248 0.70 -5.18 3.01
N ALA A 249 1.88 -5.22 2.37
CA ALA A 249 2.10 -4.48 1.13
C ALA A 249 1.19 -4.96 -0.02
N LEU A 250 0.87 -6.26 -0.09
CA LEU A 250 -0.05 -6.82 -1.09
C LEU A 250 -1.48 -6.33 -0.89
N VAL A 251 -1.95 -6.29 0.36
CA VAL A 251 -3.28 -5.76 0.69
C VAL A 251 -3.36 -4.27 0.34
N ILE A 252 -2.34 -3.48 0.70
CA ILE A 252 -2.27 -2.06 0.33
C ILE A 252 -2.25 -1.88 -1.19
N PHE A 253 -1.41 -2.63 -1.90
CA PHE A 253 -1.30 -2.57 -3.35
C PHE A 253 -2.63 -2.89 -4.03
N GLY A 254 -3.24 -4.03 -3.69
CA GLY A 254 -4.50 -4.45 -4.29
C GLY A 254 -5.62 -3.48 -3.98
N ASP A 255 -5.62 -2.90 -2.77
CA ASP A 255 -6.63 -1.91 -2.42
C ASP A 255 -6.53 -0.65 -3.26
N LEU A 256 -5.38 0.01 -3.19
CA LEU A 256 -5.13 1.31 -3.80
C LEU A 256 -5.25 1.25 -5.32
N THR A 257 -4.66 0.25 -5.95
CA THR A 257 -4.56 0.20 -7.42
C THR A 257 -5.80 -0.40 -8.08
N GLY A 258 -6.62 -1.13 -7.30
CA GLY A 258 -7.70 -1.95 -7.84
C GLY A 258 -7.21 -3.14 -8.66
N LEU A 259 -5.92 -3.50 -8.56
CA LEU A 259 -5.31 -4.59 -9.32
C LEU A 259 -5.20 -5.86 -8.48
N ASP A 260 -5.44 -7.00 -9.10
CA ASP A 260 -5.35 -8.33 -8.49
C ASP A 260 -3.90 -8.65 -8.09
N PRO A 261 -3.57 -8.75 -6.79
CA PRO A 261 -2.20 -9.02 -6.34
C PRO A 261 -1.64 -10.36 -6.84
N ARG A 262 -2.48 -11.33 -7.23
CA ARG A 262 -2.04 -12.62 -7.80
C ARG A 262 -1.43 -12.49 -9.18
N SER A 263 -1.70 -11.38 -9.87
CA SER A 263 -1.08 -11.09 -11.15
C SER A 263 0.43 -10.86 -11.04
N LEU A 264 0.94 -10.50 -9.84
CA LEU A 264 2.38 -10.40 -9.59
C LEU A 264 3.08 -11.76 -9.80
N GLY A 265 2.43 -12.83 -9.37
CA GLY A 265 2.80 -14.21 -9.65
C GLY A 265 4.10 -14.68 -8.99
N LYS A 266 4.55 -15.86 -9.42
CA LYS A 266 5.71 -16.58 -8.87
C LYS A 266 7.06 -15.88 -9.05
N THR A 267 7.13 -14.88 -9.92
CA THR A 267 8.36 -14.13 -10.25
C THR A 267 8.31 -12.70 -9.73
N GLU A 268 7.45 -12.43 -8.75
CA GLU A 268 7.41 -11.13 -8.08
C GLU A 268 8.79 -10.80 -7.49
N ARG A 269 9.25 -9.57 -7.73
CA ARG A 269 10.64 -9.17 -7.53
C ARG A 269 11.01 -9.07 -6.05
N ALA A 270 10.17 -8.47 -5.22
CA ALA A 270 10.46 -8.30 -3.81
C ALA A 270 10.48 -9.62 -3.04
N ALA A 271 9.58 -10.54 -3.38
CA ALA A 271 9.58 -11.89 -2.84
C ALA A 271 10.93 -12.57 -3.10
N ALA A 272 11.42 -12.55 -4.35
CA ALA A 272 12.71 -13.11 -4.70
C ALA A 272 13.88 -12.42 -3.98
N ASP A 273 13.91 -11.08 -3.98
CA ASP A 273 14.98 -10.30 -3.34
C ASP A 273 15.06 -10.54 -1.82
N LEU A 274 13.93 -10.83 -1.18
CA LEU A 274 13.81 -11.01 0.27
C LEU A 274 13.76 -12.49 0.70
N GLY A 275 13.98 -13.42 -0.23
CA GLY A 275 14.05 -14.85 0.07
C GLY A 275 12.71 -15.54 0.33
N ILE A 276 11.59 -14.92 -0.06
CA ILE A 276 10.28 -15.58 -0.10
C ILE A 276 10.25 -16.51 -1.32
N SER A 277 10.02 -17.80 -1.11
CA SER A 277 9.91 -18.75 -2.23
C SER A 277 8.72 -18.42 -3.14
N ALA A 278 8.79 -18.83 -4.40
CA ALA A 278 7.70 -18.68 -5.36
C ALA A 278 6.35 -19.21 -4.84
N THR A 279 6.36 -20.36 -4.16
CA THR A 279 5.16 -20.97 -3.58
C THR A 279 4.58 -20.12 -2.45
N GLN A 280 5.43 -19.65 -1.53
CA GLN A 280 5.00 -18.76 -0.44
C GLN A 280 4.47 -17.43 -0.97
N ALA A 281 5.12 -16.84 -1.98
CA ALA A 281 4.69 -15.59 -2.60
C ALA A 281 3.29 -15.72 -3.21
N VAL A 282 3.05 -16.77 -3.99
CA VAL A 282 1.73 -17.03 -4.60
C VAL A 282 0.66 -17.29 -3.53
N ALA A 283 1.00 -18.01 -2.45
CA ALA A 283 0.08 -18.25 -1.34
C ALA A 283 -0.32 -16.94 -0.64
N LEU A 284 0.64 -16.06 -0.33
CA LEU A 284 0.38 -14.76 0.29
C LEU A 284 -0.39 -13.81 -0.65
N GLN A 285 -0.09 -13.82 -1.95
CA GLN A 285 -0.86 -13.08 -2.96
C GLN A 285 -2.32 -13.55 -3.01
N GLN A 286 -2.57 -14.86 -2.91
CA GLN A 286 -3.91 -15.44 -2.86
C GLN A 286 -4.64 -15.02 -1.58
N VAL A 287 -3.97 -15.03 -0.42
CA VAL A 287 -4.54 -14.54 0.85
C VAL A 287 -4.97 -13.07 0.72
N ALA A 288 -4.10 -12.20 0.18
CA ALA A 288 -4.43 -10.79 -0.02
C ALA A 288 -5.63 -10.61 -0.97
N PHE A 289 -5.65 -11.34 -2.09
CA PHE A 289 -6.77 -11.29 -3.04
C PHE A 289 -8.09 -11.72 -2.40
N ASP A 290 -8.10 -12.83 -1.66
CA ASP A 290 -9.31 -13.37 -1.06
C ASP A 290 -9.85 -12.44 0.03
N GLU A 291 -8.97 -11.80 0.79
CA GLU A 291 -9.37 -10.83 1.82
C GLU A 291 -9.96 -9.56 1.21
N LEU A 292 -9.28 -9.00 0.20
CA LEU A 292 -9.77 -7.84 -0.51
C LEU A 292 -11.12 -8.13 -1.20
N THR A 293 -11.29 -9.32 -1.78
CA THR A 293 -12.55 -9.73 -2.44
C THR A 293 -13.68 -9.94 -1.42
N ALA A 294 -13.38 -10.39 -0.21
CA ALA A 294 -14.36 -10.54 0.86
C ALA A 294 -14.77 -9.18 1.48
N THR A 295 -13.96 -8.13 1.30
CA THR A 295 -14.24 -6.80 1.83
C THR A 295 -15.46 -6.17 1.14
N ARG A 296 -16.51 -5.89 1.92
CA ARG A 296 -17.78 -5.36 1.41
C ARG A 296 -17.62 -3.99 0.77
N GLY A 297 -18.37 -3.76 -0.31
CA GLY A 297 -18.43 -2.46 -1.00
C GLY A 297 -17.22 -2.16 -1.87
N ARG A 298 -16.24 -3.06 -1.93
CA ARG A 298 -15.05 -2.91 -2.77
C ARG A 298 -15.36 -3.31 -4.23
N PRO A 299 -14.88 -2.54 -5.23
CA PRO A 299 -14.91 -2.96 -6.63
C PRO A 299 -14.10 -4.24 -6.88
N ALA A 300 -14.45 -4.97 -7.94
CA ALA A 300 -13.71 -6.14 -8.37
C ALA A 300 -12.25 -5.78 -8.73
N LEU A 301 -11.32 -6.64 -8.31
CA LEU A 301 -9.91 -6.56 -8.65
C LEU A 301 -9.69 -6.88 -10.13
N ARG A 302 -8.86 -6.09 -10.81
CA ARG A 302 -8.54 -6.26 -12.23
C ARG A 302 -7.20 -6.98 -12.39
N GLN A 303 -7.14 -7.96 -13.28
CA GLN A 303 -5.87 -8.59 -13.63
C GLN A 303 -4.96 -7.64 -14.39
N PHE A 304 -3.65 -7.86 -14.28
CA PHE A 304 -2.64 -7.18 -15.09
C PHE A 304 -1.55 -8.17 -15.52
N THR A 305 -0.72 -7.77 -16.48
CA THR A 305 0.48 -8.54 -16.84
C THR A 305 1.69 -7.88 -16.20
N PRO A 306 2.43 -8.56 -15.31
CA PRO A 306 3.57 -7.96 -14.64
C PRO A 306 4.71 -7.72 -15.64
N VAL A 307 5.27 -6.51 -15.63
CA VAL A 307 6.48 -6.19 -16.39
C VAL A 307 7.72 -6.68 -15.64
N LYS A 308 8.75 -7.05 -16.40
CA LYS A 308 10.04 -7.45 -15.84
C LYS A 308 10.81 -6.20 -15.42
N LEU A 309 11.14 -6.10 -14.13
CA LEU A 309 11.98 -5.01 -13.65
C LEU A 309 13.46 -5.26 -13.99
N PRO A 310 14.24 -4.20 -14.26
CA PRO A 310 15.70 -4.29 -14.33
C PRO A 310 16.26 -4.92 -13.05
N ARG A 311 17.34 -5.70 -13.19
CA ARG A 311 18.00 -6.33 -12.04
C ARG A 311 18.58 -5.28 -11.11
#